data_AF-A6N9P7-F1
#
_entry.id   AF-A6N9P7-F1
#
_cell.length_a   1.000
_cell.length_b   1.000
_cell.length_c   1.000
_cell.angle_alpha   90.00
_cell.angle_beta   90.00
_cell.angle_gamma   90.00
#
_symmetry.space_group_name_H-M   'P 1'
#
loop_
_entity.id
_entity.type
_entity.pdbx_description
1 polymer ?
#
loop_
_entity_poly.entity_id
_entity_poly.type
_entity_poly.pdbx_seq_one_letter_code
_entity_poly.pdbx_strand_id
1 'polypeptide(L)'
;MLRTLQVLFLSICLLGGVAVAEEQCASTVTEAWDAITQPPNGHYLLQQSTQEDPKDCLKGEVPTGQNKPKANVKMTYKDSNGQWQTNEWEFYMAGPNITASLDSRTLSGTVIFGIKGKCHVTQYSGGGYGLWTHSSLSGSDGGCCESKFGEQTKGETPKKPQEKDCSTK
;
A
#
# COMPACT_ATOMS: atom_id res chain seq x y z
N MET A 1 2.19 59.84 40.36
CA MET A 1 2.81 58.51 40.40
C MET A 1 2.09 57.62 39.39
N LEU A 2 2.69 57.48 38.22
CA LEU A 2 2.15 56.76 37.06
C LEU A 2 2.46 55.27 37.27
N ARG A 3 1.47 54.47 37.69
CA ARG A 3 1.62 53.01 37.76
C ARG A 3 1.19 52.43 36.42
N THR A 4 2.16 52.38 35.51
CA THR A 4 2.21 51.52 34.32
C THR A 4 2.03 50.06 34.75
N LEU A 5 0.80 49.59 34.71
CA LEU A 5 0.43 48.19 34.86
C LEU A 5 -0.60 47.92 33.78
N GLN A 6 -0.54 46.76 33.12
CA GLN A 6 -1.49 46.28 32.09
C GLN A 6 -1.14 46.50 30.60
N VAL A 7 0.12 46.38 30.15
CA VAL A 7 0.35 46.07 28.73
C VAL A 7 1.61 45.21 28.54
N LEU A 8 1.67 44.02 29.14
CA LEU A 8 2.78 43.10 28.80
C LEU A 8 2.47 41.60 28.97
N PHE A 9 1.21 41.19 28.87
CA PHE A 9 0.81 39.78 28.99
C PHE A 9 -0.19 39.33 27.92
N LEU A 10 -0.12 39.92 26.72
CA LEU A 10 -1.04 39.58 25.61
C LEU A 10 -0.35 39.27 24.28
N SER A 11 0.93 38.85 24.30
CA SER A 11 1.68 38.49 23.07
C SER A 11 2.24 37.07 23.01
N ILE A 12 1.93 36.18 23.96
CA ILE A 12 2.48 34.80 23.99
C ILE A 12 1.49 33.73 23.45
N CYS A 13 0.21 34.03 23.25
CA CYS A 13 -0.76 33.04 22.77
C CYS A 13 -0.87 32.90 21.24
N LEU A 14 -0.04 33.58 20.44
CA LEU A 14 -0.15 33.60 18.97
C LEU A 14 0.82 32.65 18.22
N LEU A 15 1.59 31.84 18.94
CA LEU A 15 2.54 30.88 18.33
C LEU A 15 2.19 29.41 18.61
N GLY A 16 1.08 29.15 19.33
CA GLY A 16 0.64 27.81 19.68
C GLY A 16 -0.26 27.20 18.62
N GLY A 17 0.34 26.54 17.63
CA GLY A 17 -0.37 25.65 16.73
C GLY A 17 -0.69 26.28 15.37
N VAL A 18 0.33 26.44 14.54
CA VAL A 18 0.13 26.01 13.16
C VAL A 18 -0.21 24.53 13.23
N ALA A 19 -1.51 24.22 13.31
CA ALA A 19 -1.98 22.91 12.91
C ALA A 19 -1.50 22.77 11.47
N VAL A 20 -0.37 22.08 11.30
CA VAL A 20 0.02 21.57 10.00
C VAL A 20 -1.22 20.81 9.57
N ALA A 21 -1.93 21.32 8.56
CA ALA A 21 -3.06 20.61 8.03
C ALA A 21 -2.49 19.27 7.58
N GLU A 22 -2.74 18.21 8.35
CA GLU A 22 -2.53 16.86 7.86
C GLU A 22 -3.36 16.81 6.58
N GLU A 23 -2.67 16.67 5.45
CA GLU A 23 -3.34 16.48 4.18
C GLU A 23 -4.21 15.24 4.36
N GLN A 24 -5.53 15.45 4.49
CA GLN A 24 -6.45 14.38 4.82
C GLN A 24 -6.40 13.38 3.67
N CYS A 25 -5.75 12.24 3.91
CA CYS A 25 -5.58 11.19 2.92
C CYS A 25 -6.94 10.60 2.54
N ALA A 26 -7.51 11.08 1.44
CA ALA A 26 -8.67 10.48 0.81
C ALA A 26 -8.22 9.40 -0.18
N SER A 27 -8.87 8.24 -0.15
CA SER A 27 -8.59 7.23 -1.17
C SER A 27 -9.10 7.72 -2.53
N THR A 28 -8.26 7.56 -3.55
CA THR A 28 -8.63 7.86 -4.94
C THR A 28 -9.02 6.61 -5.73
N VAL A 29 -9.13 5.46 -5.05
CA VAL A 29 -9.46 4.17 -5.65
C VAL A 29 -10.59 3.52 -4.87
N THR A 30 -11.69 3.23 -5.57
CA THR A 30 -12.81 2.42 -5.06
C THR A 30 -12.89 1.05 -5.71
N GLU A 31 -12.11 0.82 -6.77
CA GLU A 31 -12.11 -0.38 -7.59
C GLU A 31 -10.73 -1.04 -7.58
N ALA A 32 -10.65 -2.33 -7.24
CA ALA A 32 -9.41 -3.09 -7.23
C ALA A 32 -8.71 -3.10 -8.58
N TRP A 33 -9.49 -3.10 -9.67
CA TRP A 33 -8.96 -2.98 -11.04
C TRP A 33 -8.08 -1.74 -11.19
N ASP A 34 -8.54 -0.58 -10.71
CA ASP A 34 -7.80 0.67 -10.80
C ASP A 34 -6.59 0.71 -9.85
N ALA A 35 -6.65 -0.01 -8.72
CA ALA A 35 -5.55 -0.10 -7.77
C ALA A 35 -4.35 -0.92 -8.28
N ILE A 36 -4.62 -1.91 -9.16
CA ILE A 36 -3.64 -2.90 -9.62
C ILE A 36 -3.19 -2.64 -11.07
N THR A 37 -4.08 -2.17 -11.93
CA THR A 37 -3.81 -2.08 -13.38
C THR A 37 -3.39 -0.68 -13.85
N GLN A 38 -3.33 0.29 -12.94
CA GLN A 38 -2.96 1.68 -13.26
C GLN A 38 -1.71 2.07 -12.49
N PRO A 39 -0.71 2.71 -13.12
CA PRO A 39 -0.60 2.97 -14.56
C PRO A 39 -0.48 1.64 -15.35
N PRO A 40 -0.70 1.61 -16.68
CA PRO A 40 -0.79 0.38 -17.48
C PRO A 40 0.55 -0.34 -17.72
N ASN A 41 1.59 0.00 -16.95
CA ASN A 41 2.94 -0.58 -17.04
C ASN A 41 3.64 -0.46 -15.69
N GLY A 42 4.75 -1.20 -15.53
CA GLY A 42 5.50 -1.25 -14.29
C GLY A 42 5.09 -2.43 -13.42
N HIS A 43 5.34 -2.31 -12.12
CA HIS A 43 5.07 -3.38 -11.17
C HIS A 43 4.72 -2.83 -9.80
N TYR A 44 4.04 -3.65 -9.01
CA TYR A 44 3.81 -3.41 -7.59
C TYR A 44 4.70 -4.31 -6.74
N LEU A 45 5.31 -3.74 -5.70
CA LEU A 45 6.07 -4.45 -4.68
C LEU A 45 5.27 -4.50 -3.37
N LEU A 46 5.24 -5.65 -2.71
CA LEU A 46 4.71 -5.76 -1.35
C LEU A 46 5.75 -5.20 -0.37
N GLN A 47 5.57 -3.96 0.07
CA GLN A 47 6.51 -3.27 0.96
C GLN A 47 6.40 -3.74 2.40
N GLN A 48 5.17 -3.88 2.89
CA GLN A 48 4.88 -4.30 4.25
C GLN A 48 3.72 -5.29 4.28
N SER A 49 3.75 -6.24 5.21
CA SER A 49 2.62 -7.13 5.44
C SER A 49 2.55 -7.62 6.86
N THR A 50 1.34 -7.91 7.33
CA THR A 50 1.10 -8.58 8.61
C THR A 50 0.66 -10.04 8.47
N GLN A 51 0.68 -10.60 7.27
CA GLN A 51 0.48 -12.04 7.09
C GLN A 51 1.54 -12.87 7.85
N GLU A 52 1.21 -14.13 8.15
CA GLU A 52 2.12 -15.05 8.85
C GLU A 52 3.32 -15.45 7.98
N ASP A 53 3.16 -15.60 6.67
CA ASP A 53 4.24 -15.97 5.75
C ASP A 53 4.16 -15.17 4.42
N PRO A 54 4.34 -13.84 4.45
CA PRO A 54 4.39 -13.05 3.22
C PRO A 54 5.64 -13.45 2.44
N LYS A 55 5.49 -13.69 1.13
CA LYS A 55 6.62 -14.10 0.31
C LYS A 55 7.68 -13.00 0.20
N ASP A 56 8.93 -13.38 0.41
CA ASP A 56 10.08 -12.48 0.30
C ASP A 56 10.17 -11.93 -1.13
N CYS A 57 10.49 -10.65 -1.24
CA CYS A 57 10.63 -9.95 -2.53
C CYS A 57 9.41 -10.03 -3.45
N LEU A 58 8.21 -10.20 -2.89
CA LEU A 58 6.99 -10.36 -3.68
C LEU A 58 6.74 -9.12 -4.54
N LYS A 59 6.64 -9.36 -5.85
CA LYS A 59 6.41 -8.40 -6.92
C LYS A 59 5.28 -8.91 -7.82
N GLY A 60 4.36 -8.04 -8.21
CA GLY A 60 3.36 -8.29 -9.26
C GLY A 60 3.54 -7.33 -10.43
N GLU A 61 3.73 -7.86 -11.64
CA GLU A 61 3.80 -7.05 -12.86
C GLU A 61 2.40 -6.53 -13.23
N VAL A 62 2.30 -5.26 -13.65
CA VAL A 62 1.03 -4.73 -14.15
C VAL A 62 0.65 -5.46 -15.45
N PRO A 63 -0.54 -6.08 -15.53
CA PRO A 63 -0.95 -6.83 -16.70
C PRO A 63 -1.21 -5.92 -17.90
N THR A 64 -0.82 -6.36 -19.10
CA THR A 64 -1.06 -5.61 -20.35
C THR A 64 -2.12 -6.28 -21.23
N GLY A 65 -2.92 -5.47 -21.93
CA GLY A 65 -3.92 -5.96 -22.90
C GLY A 65 -5.12 -6.72 -22.31
N GLN A 66 -5.39 -6.58 -21.00
CA GLN A 66 -6.45 -7.30 -20.31
C GLN A 66 -7.75 -6.50 -20.23
N ASN A 67 -8.89 -7.21 -20.09
CA ASN A 67 -10.22 -6.61 -19.99
C ASN A 67 -10.81 -6.80 -18.59
N LYS A 68 -11.30 -5.70 -17.98
CA LYS A 68 -12.03 -5.76 -16.70
C LYS A 68 -13.18 -6.79 -16.78
N PRO A 69 -13.39 -7.64 -15.76
CA PRO A 69 -12.72 -7.67 -14.45
C PRO A 69 -11.54 -8.64 -14.34
N LYS A 70 -11.08 -9.25 -15.44
CA LYS A 70 -10.09 -10.34 -15.39
C LYS A 70 -8.72 -9.91 -15.90
N ALA A 71 -7.67 -10.35 -15.23
CA ALA A 71 -6.31 -10.16 -15.70
C ALA A 71 -5.38 -11.27 -15.23
N ASN A 72 -4.42 -11.65 -16.08
CA ASN A 72 -3.32 -12.53 -15.67
C ASN A 72 -2.16 -11.69 -15.12
N VAL A 73 -1.82 -11.87 -13.85
CA VAL A 73 -0.77 -11.11 -13.16
C VAL A 73 0.43 -12.02 -12.91
N LYS A 74 1.58 -11.63 -13.46
CA LYS A 74 2.84 -12.33 -13.23
C LYS A 74 3.40 -11.93 -11.86
N MET A 75 3.44 -12.89 -10.95
CA MET A 75 3.97 -12.72 -9.59
C MET A 75 5.36 -13.35 -9.49
N THR A 76 6.32 -12.60 -8.95
CA THR A 76 7.71 -13.05 -8.71
C THR A 76 8.06 -12.87 -7.24
N TYR A 77 8.78 -13.83 -6.65
CA TYR A 77 9.19 -13.80 -5.24
C TYR A 77 10.38 -14.74 -5.00
N LYS A 78 11.06 -14.61 -3.85
CA LYS A 78 12.02 -15.61 -3.36
C LYS A 78 11.32 -16.62 -2.46
N ASP A 79 11.53 -17.90 -2.70
CA ASP A 79 11.08 -18.96 -1.79
C ASP A 79 11.96 -19.06 -0.54
N SER A 80 11.61 -19.99 0.36
CA SER A 80 12.33 -20.22 1.62
C SER A 80 13.79 -20.66 1.43
N ASN A 81 14.17 -21.12 0.24
CA ASN A 81 15.54 -21.49 -0.11
C ASN A 81 16.28 -20.32 -0.79
N GLY A 82 15.68 -19.13 -0.83
CA GLY A 82 16.20 -17.94 -1.50
C GLY A 82 16.14 -18.01 -3.03
N GLN A 83 15.47 -19.01 -3.61
CA GLN A 83 15.38 -19.17 -5.05
C GLN A 83 14.24 -18.33 -5.63
N TRP A 84 14.51 -17.66 -6.75
CA TRP A 84 13.51 -16.87 -7.45
C TRP A 84 12.47 -17.76 -8.12
N GLN A 85 11.21 -17.55 -7.75
CA GLN A 85 10.04 -18.18 -8.32
C GLN A 85 9.21 -17.17 -9.11
N THR A 86 8.55 -17.64 -10.17
CA THR A 86 7.67 -16.83 -11.00
C THR A 86 6.46 -17.65 -11.39
N ASN A 87 5.26 -17.16 -11.09
CA ASN A 87 4.00 -17.78 -11.46
C ASN A 87 3.04 -16.74 -12.05
N GLU A 88 2.13 -17.17 -12.91
CA GLU A 88 1.07 -16.32 -13.46
C GLU A 88 -0.25 -16.67 -12.76
N TRP A 89 -0.87 -15.69 -12.12
CA TRP A 89 -2.12 -15.84 -11.39
C TRP A 89 -3.28 -15.22 -12.19
N GLU A 90 -4.43 -15.90 -12.24
CA GLU A 90 -5.66 -15.32 -12.77
C GLU A 90 -6.32 -14.47 -11.67
N PHE A 91 -6.40 -13.16 -11.89
CA PHE A 91 -7.08 -12.22 -11.01
C PHE A 91 -8.48 -11.92 -11.55
N TYR A 92 -9.46 -11.93 -10.65
CA TYR A 92 -10.80 -11.38 -10.85
C TYR A 92 -10.99 -10.20 -9.89
N MET A 93 -11.25 -9.02 -10.43
CA MET A 93 -11.33 -7.75 -9.69
C MET A 93 -12.68 -7.08 -9.91
N ALA A 94 -13.56 -7.15 -8.90
CA ALA A 94 -14.92 -6.61 -8.97
C ALA A 94 -15.21 -5.72 -7.75
N GLY A 95 -15.50 -4.44 -8.00
CA GLY A 95 -15.54 -3.46 -6.92
C GLY A 95 -14.17 -3.38 -6.24
N PRO A 96 -14.11 -3.26 -4.90
CA PRO A 96 -12.84 -3.27 -4.17
C PRO A 96 -12.26 -4.68 -3.98
N ASN A 97 -12.95 -5.73 -4.41
CA ASN A 97 -12.56 -7.12 -4.12
C ASN A 97 -11.64 -7.71 -5.19
N ILE A 98 -10.73 -8.57 -4.74
CA ILE A 98 -9.77 -9.33 -5.53
C ILE A 98 -9.96 -10.81 -5.20
N THR A 99 -10.05 -11.64 -6.24
CA THR A 99 -9.88 -13.09 -6.13
C THR A 99 -8.76 -13.50 -7.08
N ALA A 100 -7.70 -14.11 -6.55
CA ALA A 100 -6.54 -14.57 -7.31
C ALA A 100 -6.48 -16.10 -7.28
N SER A 101 -6.36 -16.75 -8.44
CA SER A 101 -6.30 -18.21 -8.56
C SER A 101 -5.02 -18.67 -9.26
N LEU A 102 -4.44 -19.76 -8.75
CA LEU A 102 -3.30 -20.47 -9.34
C LEU A 102 -3.45 -21.97 -9.06
N ASP A 103 -3.66 -22.75 -10.12
CA ASP A 103 -4.02 -24.17 -10.03
C ASP A 103 -5.25 -24.37 -9.12
N SER A 104 -5.12 -25.18 -8.07
CA SER A 104 -6.16 -25.41 -7.07
C SER A 104 -6.19 -24.39 -5.92
N ARG A 105 -5.30 -23.39 -5.93
CA ARG A 105 -5.20 -22.37 -4.87
C ARG A 105 -6.03 -21.15 -5.24
N THR A 106 -6.78 -20.66 -4.26
CA THR A 106 -7.53 -19.41 -4.37
C THR A 106 -7.21 -18.52 -3.17
N LEU A 107 -6.84 -17.28 -3.45
CA LEU A 107 -6.63 -16.23 -2.47
C LEU A 107 -7.65 -15.12 -2.72
N SER A 108 -8.05 -14.42 -1.67
CA SER A 108 -8.98 -13.29 -1.79
C SER A 108 -8.61 -12.18 -0.84
N GLY A 109 -9.03 -10.97 -1.20
CA GLY A 109 -8.81 -9.78 -0.39
C GLY A 109 -9.58 -8.58 -0.93
N THR A 110 -9.50 -7.48 -0.22
CA THR A 110 -10.20 -6.24 -0.52
C THR A 110 -9.21 -5.08 -0.48
N VAL A 111 -9.20 -4.26 -1.53
CA VAL A 111 -8.49 -2.98 -1.52
C VAL A 111 -9.30 -2.02 -0.63
N ILE A 112 -8.74 -1.69 0.53
CA ILE A 112 -9.40 -0.83 1.53
C ILE A 112 -8.97 0.63 1.43
N PHE A 113 -7.86 0.88 0.73
CA PHE A 113 -7.36 2.20 0.43
C PHE A 113 -6.41 2.14 -0.76
N GLY A 114 -6.39 3.17 -1.57
CA GLY A 114 -5.39 3.34 -2.62
C GLY A 114 -5.27 4.77 -3.11
N ILE A 115 -4.06 5.08 -3.56
CA ILE A 115 -3.75 6.24 -4.39
C ILE A 115 -3.48 5.72 -5.80
N LYS A 116 -4.39 6.03 -6.73
CA LYS A 116 -4.38 5.54 -8.10
C LYS A 116 -3.01 5.75 -8.75
N GLY A 117 -2.44 4.70 -9.29
CA GLY A 117 -1.13 4.76 -9.96
C GLY A 117 0.09 4.78 -9.06
N LYS A 118 -0.08 4.67 -7.74
CA LYS A 118 1.00 4.94 -6.77
C LYS A 118 1.12 3.83 -5.73
N CYS A 119 0.04 3.53 -5.00
CA CYS A 119 0.07 2.53 -3.94
C CYS A 119 -1.34 2.10 -3.54
N HIS A 120 -1.45 0.96 -2.86
CA HIS A 120 -2.70 0.52 -2.26
C HIS A 120 -2.46 -0.33 -1.01
N VAL A 121 -3.48 -0.40 -0.17
CA VAL A 121 -3.56 -1.26 1.01
C VAL A 121 -4.63 -2.30 0.80
N THR A 122 -4.26 -3.57 0.93
CA THR A 122 -5.14 -4.72 0.79
C THR A 122 -5.34 -5.38 2.14
N GLN A 123 -6.58 -5.66 2.49
CA GLN A 123 -6.95 -6.58 3.57
C GLN A 123 -7.16 -7.97 2.98
N TYR A 124 -6.47 -8.99 3.49
CA TYR A 124 -6.61 -10.35 2.99
C TYR A 124 -7.72 -11.10 3.72
N SER A 125 -8.48 -11.94 3.02
CA SER A 125 -9.61 -12.67 3.62
C SER A 125 -9.18 -13.67 4.69
N GLY A 126 -7.94 -14.17 4.63
CA GLY A 126 -7.33 -15.01 5.68
C GLY A 126 -6.81 -14.23 6.89
N GLY A 127 -6.96 -12.90 6.90
CA GLY A 127 -6.41 -12.02 7.92
C GLY A 127 -5.12 -11.32 7.47
N GLY A 128 -4.81 -10.25 8.17
CA GLY A 128 -3.64 -9.40 7.91
C GLY A 128 -3.82 -8.44 6.73
N TYR A 129 -2.83 -7.58 6.57
CA TYR A 129 -2.82 -6.50 5.59
C TYR A 129 -1.56 -6.52 4.73
N GLY A 130 -1.62 -5.88 3.58
CA GLY A 130 -0.48 -5.67 2.69
C GLY A 130 -0.44 -4.24 2.16
N LEU A 131 0.71 -3.60 2.27
CA LEU A 131 1.02 -2.33 1.62
C LEU A 131 1.76 -2.61 0.33
N TRP A 132 1.16 -2.24 -0.79
CA TRP A 132 1.73 -2.38 -2.12
C TRP A 132 2.08 -1.02 -2.71
N THR A 133 3.27 -0.88 -3.28
CA THR A 133 3.70 0.35 -3.96
C THR A 133 4.07 0.08 -5.40
N HIS A 134 3.67 0.98 -6.28
CA HIS A 134 3.97 0.92 -7.69
C HIS A 134 5.40 1.41 -7.96
N SER A 135 6.04 0.88 -9.01
CA SER A 135 7.40 1.24 -9.42
C SER A 135 7.54 2.71 -9.89
N SER A 136 6.44 3.39 -10.18
CA SER A 136 6.42 4.83 -10.50
C SER A 136 6.27 5.72 -9.27
N LEU A 137 6.20 5.15 -8.05
CA LEU A 137 6.21 5.92 -6.83
C LEU A 137 7.61 6.52 -6.63
N SER A 138 7.69 7.84 -6.61
CA SER A 138 8.93 8.59 -6.42
C SER A 138 8.73 9.63 -5.31
N GLY A 139 9.72 9.78 -4.42
CA GLY A 139 9.69 10.82 -3.39
C GLY A 139 8.69 10.55 -2.25
N SER A 140 8.08 11.61 -1.71
CA SER A 140 7.22 11.60 -0.50
C SER A 140 5.77 11.14 -0.74
N ASP A 141 5.39 10.81 -1.98
CA ASP A 141 4.02 10.44 -2.38
C ASP A 141 3.49 9.15 -1.72
N GLY A 142 4.34 8.38 -1.03
CA GLY A 142 3.97 7.12 -0.36
C GLY A 142 3.22 7.30 0.97
N GLY A 143 3.26 8.50 1.56
CA GLY A 143 2.86 8.73 2.95
C GLY A 143 1.41 8.35 3.29
N CYS A 144 0.46 8.52 2.36
CA CYS A 144 -0.94 8.19 2.63
C CYS A 144 -1.21 6.69 2.75
N CYS A 145 -0.61 5.86 1.88
CA CYS A 145 -0.81 4.41 1.98
C CYS A 145 -0.08 3.84 3.20
N GLU A 146 1.10 4.38 3.54
CA GLU A 146 1.82 4.02 4.77
C GLU A 146 1.02 4.39 6.03
N SER A 147 0.50 5.62 6.10
CA SER A 147 -0.36 6.07 7.20
C SER A 147 -1.57 5.15 7.32
N LYS A 148 -2.27 4.89 6.21
CA LYS A 148 -3.44 4.02 6.23
C LYS A 148 -3.11 2.59 6.63
N PHE A 149 -2.00 2.03 6.15
CA PHE A 149 -1.54 0.71 6.58
C PHE A 149 -1.25 0.68 8.08
N GLY A 150 -0.57 1.71 8.61
CA GLY A 150 -0.27 1.85 10.03
C GLY A 150 -1.51 1.97 10.91
N GLU A 151 -2.55 2.69 10.46
CA GLU A 151 -3.85 2.75 11.15
C GLU A 151 -4.49 1.36 11.27
N GLN A 152 -4.45 0.57 10.19
CA GLN A 152 -5.11 -0.74 10.12
C GLN A 152 -4.34 -1.84 10.86
N THR A 153 -3.04 -1.64 11.07
CA THR A 153 -2.12 -2.62 11.68
C THR A 153 -1.61 -2.19 13.05
N LYS A 154 -2.30 -1.24 13.70
CA LYS A 154 -1.89 -0.69 14.98
C LYS A 154 -1.74 -1.79 16.03
N GLY A 155 -0.54 -1.93 16.57
CA GLY A 155 -0.19 -2.94 17.58
C GLY A 155 0.39 -4.23 16.98
N GLU A 156 0.45 -4.35 15.66
CA GLU A 156 1.15 -5.42 14.96
C GLU A 156 2.58 -4.97 14.60
N THR A 157 3.48 -5.93 14.41
CA THR A 157 4.82 -5.66 13.85
C THR A 157 4.86 -6.15 12.40
N PRO A 158 4.78 -5.24 11.41
CA PRO A 158 4.76 -5.64 10.01
C PRO A 158 6.10 -6.26 9.59
N LYS A 159 6.01 -7.32 8.79
CA LYS A 159 7.14 -7.85 8.02
C LYS A 159 7.38 -6.96 6.82
N LYS A 160 8.64 -6.90 6.38
CA LYS A 160 9.08 -6.09 5.24
C LYS A 160 9.70 -6.97 4.15
N PRO A 161 8.89 -7.51 3.22
CA PRO A 161 9.36 -8.49 2.25
C PRO A 161 10.50 -8.00 1.35
N GLN A 162 10.64 -6.68 1.17
CA GLN A 162 11.69 -6.11 0.31
C GLN A 162 13.06 -5.96 1.00
N GLU A 163 13.14 -6.11 2.33
CA GLU A 163 14.42 -6.07 3.07
C GLU A 163 15.15 -7.43 3.08
N LYS A 164 14.76 -8.36 2.20
CA LYS A 164 15.21 -9.77 2.16
C LYS A 164 16.24 -10.03 1.08
N ASP A 165 17.17 -9.09 0.92
CA ASP A 165 18.17 -9.09 -0.14
C ASP A 165 17.53 -9.34 -1.51
N CYS A 166 16.59 -8.46 -1.89
CA CYS A 166 15.87 -8.58 -3.16
C CYS A 166 16.71 -8.14 -4.37
N SER A 167 18.04 -8.21 -4.25
CA SER A 167 18.97 -8.03 -5.37
C SER A 167 18.57 -8.97 -6.51
N THR A 168 18.53 -8.38 -7.71
CA THR A 168 17.52 -8.59 -8.76
C THR A 168 17.15 -10.02 -9.15
N LYS A 169 15.87 -10.18 -9.55
CA LYS A 169 15.50 -10.77 -10.84
C LYS A 169 14.52 -9.86 -11.61
#